data_AF-A0A858QXP2-F1
#
_entry.id   AF-A0A858QXP2-F1
#
_cell.length_a   1.000
_cell.length_b   1.000
_cell.length_c   1.000
_cell.angle_alpha   90.00
_cell.angle_beta   90.00
_cell.angle_gamma   90.00
#
_symmetry.space_group_name_H-M   'P 1'
#
loop_
_entity.id
_entity.type
_entity.pdbx_description
1 polymer ?
#
loop_
_entity_poly.entity_id
_entity_poly.type
_entity_poly.pdbx_seq_one_letter_code
_entity_poly.pdbx_strand_id
1 'polypeptide(L)'
;MSNVEQLTSLDQKLTTDEVNALDNPDQLFAISYLRGHLDLYMADNESASIAGFKSAVRGAFSQDKLIEADIELVEAELERIG
;
A
#
# COMPACT_ATOMS: atom_id res chain seq x y z
N MET A 1 5.36 13.15 14.88
CA MET A 1 4.21 12.52 14.23
C MET A 1 3.93 11.20 14.94
N SER A 2 2.68 10.96 15.29
CA SER A 2 2.19 9.65 15.71
C SER A 2 2.12 8.68 14.51
N ASN A 3 2.06 7.38 14.76
CA ASN A 3 1.92 6.40 13.67
C ASN A 3 0.62 6.60 12.86
N VAL A 4 -0.46 7.03 13.54
CA VAL A 4 -1.74 7.33 12.88
C VAL A 4 -1.57 8.49 11.90
N GLU A 5 -0.89 9.57 12.31
CA GLU A 5 -0.61 10.70 11.41
C GLU A 5 0.27 10.28 10.22
N GLN A 6 1.20 9.35 10.41
CA GLN A 6 2.03 8.82 9.32
C GLN A 6 1.21 8.02 8.31
N LEU A 7 0.31 7.16 8.79
CA LEU A 7 -0.55 6.35 7.93
C LEU A 7 -1.61 7.18 7.22
N THR A 8 -2.20 8.18 7.88
CA THR A 8 -3.09 9.16 7.24
C THR A 8 -2.33 9.97 6.17
N SER A 9 -1.09 10.38 6.44
CA SER A 9 -0.26 11.04 5.43
C SER A 9 0.08 10.12 4.26
N LEU A 10 0.27 8.82 4.52
CA LEU A 10 0.49 7.83 3.48
C LEU A 10 -0.75 7.66 2.60
N ASP A 11 -1.94 7.52 3.18
CA ASP A 11 -3.20 7.41 2.45
C ASP A 11 -3.42 8.59 1.50
N GLN A 12 -3.18 9.82 1.98
CA GLN A 12 -3.25 11.03 1.15
C GLN A 12 -2.23 11.01 0.00
N LYS A 13 -1.01 10.53 0.27
CA LYS A 13 0.04 10.40 -0.74
C LYS A 13 -0.36 9.37 -1.80
N LEU A 14 -0.80 8.19 -1.39
CA LEU A 14 -1.25 7.14 -2.31
C LEU A 14 -2.46 7.57 -3.12
N THR A 15 -3.40 8.31 -2.53
CA THR A 15 -4.54 8.88 -3.25
C THR A 15 -4.07 9.84 -4.36
N THR A 16 -3.08 10.68 -4.07
CA THR A 16 -2.50 11.61 -5.04
C THR A 16 -1.73 10.86 -6.13
N ASP A 17 -0.93 9.86 -5.73
CA ASP A 17 -0.12 9.05 -6.64
C ASP A 17 -1.03 8.21 -7.57
N GLU A 18 -2.18 7.73 -7.10
CA GLU A 18 -3.16 6.99 -7.90
C GLU A 18 -3.73 7.86 -9.03
N VAL A 19 -4.10 9.11 -8.72
CA VAL A 19 -4.57 10.07 -9.72
C VAL A 19 -3.48 10.37 -10.75
N ASN A 20 -2.22 10.42 -10.33
CA ASN A 20 -1.08 10.64 -11.23
C ASN A 20 -0.73 9.40 -12.07
N ALA A 21 -1.13 8.21 -11.63
CA ALA A 21 -0.84 6.94 -12.27
C ALA A 21 -1.89 6.51 -13.30
N LEU A 22 -2.93 7.31 -13.58
CA LEU A 22 -4.02 6.93 -14.49
C LEU A 22 -3.56 6.52 -15.91
N ASP A 23 -2.44 7.06 -16.38
CA ASP A 23 -1.83 6.72 -17.68
C ASP A 23 -0.76 5.61 -17.59
N ASN A 24 -0.52 5.06 -16.39
CA ASN A 24 0.43 3.98 -16.12
C ASN A 24 -0.28 2.81 -15.40
N PRO A 25 -0.86 1.85 -16.15
CA PRO A 25 -1.67 0.77 -15.59
C PRO A 25 -0.97 -0.06 -14.51
N ASP A 26 0.33 -0.32 -14.68
CA ASP A 26 1.11 -1.13 -13.75
C ASP A 26 1.29 -0.42 -12.41
N GLN A 27 1.61 0.89 -12.47
CA GLN A 27 1.74 1.71 -11.28
C GLN A 27 0.37 1.97 -10.62
N LEU A 28 -0.68 2.16 -11.42
CA LEU A 28 -2.04 2.31 -10.93
C LEU A 28 -2.48 1.07 -10.16
N PHE A 29 -2.24 -0.12 -10.71
CA PHE A 29 -2.51 -1.38 -10.05
C PHE A 29 -1.81 -1.45 -8.67
N ALA A 30 -0.50 -1.23 -8.63
CA ALA A 30 0.27 -1.32 -7.40
C ALA A 30 -0.23 -0.33 -6.34
N ILE A 31 -0.50 0.93 -6.72
CA ILE A 31 -1.01 1.95 -5.80
C ILE A 31 -2.41 1.59 -5.30
N SER A 32 -3.34 1.21 -6.19
CA SER A 32 -4.70 0.84 -5.81
C SER A 32 -4.71 -0.37 -4.87
N TYR A 33 -3.83 -1.35 -5.11
CA TYR A 33 -3.65 -2.50 -4.22
C TYR A 33 -3.19 -2.08 -2.82
N LEU A 34 -2.18 -1.19 -2.75
CA LEU A 34 -1.68 -0.67 -1.48
C LEU A 34 -2.71 0.15 -0.71
N ARG A 35 -3.52 0.97 -1.40
CA ARG A 35 -4.61 1.73 -0.77
C ARG A 35 -5.65 0.83 -0.15
N GLY A 36 -6.12 -0.19 -0.88
CA GLY A 36 -7.11 -1.14 -0.36
C GLY A 36 -6.63 -1.85 0.90
N HIS A 37 -5.35 -2.25 0.94
CA HIS A 37 -4.75 -2.86 2.13
C HIS A 37 -4.52 -1.87 3.27
N LEU A 38 -4.22 -0.60 2.98
CA LEU A 38 -4.02 0.42 4.00
C LEU A 38 -5.33 0.73 4.74
N ASP A 39 -6.43 0.84 4.01
CA ASP A 39 -7.76 1.07 4.57
C ASP A 39 -8.16 -0.04 5.55
N LEU A 40 -7.96 -1.30 5.14
CA LEU A 40 -8.21 -2.48 5.99
C LEU A 40 -7.29 -2.50 7.22
N TYR A 41 -5.99 -2.25 7.00
CA TYR A 41 -5.00 -2.28 8.07
C TYR A 41 -5.26 -1.20 9.14
N MET A 42 -5.67 0.00 8.74
CA MET A 42 -6.01 1.09 9.66
C MET A 42 -7.33 0.84 10.40
N ALA A 43 -8.29 0.15 9.79
CA ALA A 43 -9.56 -0.19 10.44
C ALA A 43 -9.39 -1.24 11.55
N ASP A 44 -8.47 -2.18 11.39
CA ASP A 44 -8.30 -3.33 12.29
C ASP A 44 -7.28 -3.11 13.42
N ASN A 45 -6.49 -2.02 13.41
CA ASN A 45 -5.32 -1.90 14.27
C ASN A 45 -5.11 -0.51 14.90
N GLU A 46 -5.48 -0.35 16.18
CA GLU A 46 -5.25 0.88 16.96
C GLU A 46 -3.74 1.22 17.15
N SER A 47 -2.86 0.24 16.94
CA SER A 47 -1.40 0.36 17.03
C SER A 47 -0.70 0.27 15.67
N ALA A 48 -1.44 0.57 14.58
CA ALA A 48 -0.94 0.54 13.22
C ALA A 48 0.37 1.33 13.05
N SER A 49 1.28 0.83 12.21
CA SER A 49 2.52 1.50 11.82
C SER A 49 2.87 1.22 10.37
N ILE A 50 3.74 2.03 9.76
CA ILE A 50 4.17 1.82 8.37
C ILE A 50 4.90 0.48 8.21
N ALA A 51 5.78 0.13 9.14
CA ALA A 51 6.47 -1.16 9.12
C ALA A 51 5.49 -2.34 9.23
N GLY A 52 4.47 -2.22 10.09
CA GLY A 52 3.43 -3.22 10.22
C GLY A 52 2.56 -3.33 8.97
N PHE A 53 2.20 -2.21 8.35
CA PHE A 53 1.49 -2.17 7.07
C PHE A 53 2.27 -2.91 5.96
N LYS A 54 3.57 -2.58 5.78
CA LYS A 54 4.43 -3.27 4.80
C LYS A 54 4.47 -4.78 5.03
N SER A 55 4.58 -5.20 6.30
CA SER A 55 4.56 -6.63 6.63
C SER A 55 3.20 -7.28 6.35
N ALA A 56 2.10 -6.58 6.59
CA ALA A 56 0.76 -7.08 6.33
C ALA A 56 0.52 -7.29 4.83
N VAL A 57 0.89 -6.32 3.99
CA VAL A 57 0.80 -6.41 2.53
C VAL A 57 1.59 -7.62 2.01
N ARG A 58 2.83 -7.79 2.45
CA ARG A 58 3.65 -8.96 2.06
C ARG A 58 3.03 -10.29 2.48
N GLY A 59 2.38 -10.32 3.64
CA GLY A 59 1.64 -11.50 4.09
C GLY A 59 0.42 -11.82 3.21
N ALA A 60 -0.21 -10.81 2.64
CA ALA A 60 -1.42 -10.94 1.82
C ALA A 60 -1.17 -11.53 0.43
N PHE A 61 0.03 -11.39 -0.15
CA PHE A 61 0.35 -11.85 -1.51
C PHE A 61 -0.07 -13.30 -1.78
N SER A 62 0.20 -14.20 -0.83
CA SER A 62 -0.15 -15.62 -0.95
C SER A 62 -1.67 -15.89 -0.95
N GLN A 63 -2.44 -15.02 -0.31
CA GLN A 63 -3.90 -15.13 -0.18
C GLN A 63 -4.62 -14.48 -1.36
N ASP A 64 -4.10 -13.34 -1.82
CA ASP A 64 -4.65 -12.54 -2.92
C ASP A 64 -4.33 -13.14 -4.30
N LYS A 65 -3.52 -14.21 -4.34
CA LYS A 65 -3.16 -14.97 -5.55
C LYS A 65 -2.54 -14.09 -6.65
N LEU A 66 -1.72 -13.13 -6.24
CA LEU A 66 -0.93 -12.33 -7.18
C LEU A 66 0.08 -13.21 -7.93
N ILE A 67 0.31 -12.89 -9.20
CA ILE A 67 1.42 -13.47 -9.96
C ILE A 67 2.72 -12.74 -9.61
N GLU A 68 3.87 -13.34 -9.95
CA GLU A 68 5.20 -12.79 -9.63
C GLU A 68 5.39 -11.36 -10.15
N ALA A 69 4.96 -11.06 -11.37
CA ALA A 69 5.04 -9.71 -11.94
C ALA A 69 4.24 -8.68 -11.13
N ASP A 70 3.04 -9.03 -10.67
CA ASP A 70 2.22 -8.15 -9.84
C ASP A 70 2.87 -7.89 -8.48
N ILE A 71 3.48 -8.92 -7.89
CA ILE A 71 4.22 -8.82 -6.63
C ILE A 71 5.40 -7.87 -6.78
N GLU A 72 6.16 -7.97 -7.88
CA GLU A 72 7.30 -7.09 -8.16
C GLU A 72 6.87 -5.62 -8.26
N LEU A 73 5.73 -5.34 -8.91
CA LEU A 73 5.16 -3.99 -9.00
C LEU A 73 4.78 -3.45 -7.63
N VAL A 74 4.12 -4.27 -6.80
CA VAL A 74 3.71 -3.85 -5.45
C VAL A 74 4.92 -3.66 -4.54
N GLU A 75 5.92 -4.53 -4.60
CA GLU A 75 7.16 -4.39 -3.82
C GLU A 75 7.93 -3.11 -4.21
N ALA A 76 8.00 -2.79 -5.50
CA ALA A 76 8.62 -1.55 -5.96
C ALA A 76 7.92 -0.30 -5.37
N GLU A 77 6.59 -0.30 -5.29
CA GLU A 77 5.86 0.80 -4.65
C GLU A 77 5.97 0.77 -3.11
N LEU A 78 6.05 -0.40 -2.47
CA LEU A 78 6.34 -0.52 -1.03
C LEU A 78 7.71 0.04 -0.65
N GLU A 79 8.71 -0.06 -1.51
CA GLU A 79 10.05 0.53 -1.29
C GLU A 79 10.04 2.05 -1.40
N ARG A 80 9.13 2.62 -2.22
CA ARG A 80 8.96 4.09 -2.36
C ARG A 80 8.23 4.72 -1.19
N ILE A 81 7.49 3.92 -0.43
CA ILE A 81 6.87 4.30 0.83
C ILE A 81 7.93 4.04 1.91
N GLY A 82 8.38 5.07 2.64
CA GLY A 82 9.51 4.96 3.60
C GLY A 82 9.35 3.83 4.61
#